data_AF-A0A4Y9LM11-F1
#
_entry.id   AF-A0A4Y9LM11-F1
#
_cell.length_a   1.000
_cell.length_b   1.000
_cell.length_c   1.000
_cell.angle_alpha   90.00
_cell.angle_beta   90.00
_cell.angle_gamma   90.00
#
_symmetry.space_group_name_H-M   'P 1'
#
loop_
_entity.id
_entity.type
_entity.pdbx_description
1 polymer ?
#
loop_
_entity_poly.entity_id
_entity_poly.type
_entity_poly.pdbx_seq_one_letter_code
_entity_poly.pdbx_strand_id
1 'polypeptide(L)'
;MASVQLTPGSLSVRLTRGEKIAGLLRDVAVPRDSITDVAVVADGLAATRGLRAPGLALPRRRKVGTWRRPGERSLVSVRRGQPALRVRLTGQRYDSLLVGADDADRLASALAR
;
A
#
# COMPACT_ATOMS: atom_id res chain seq x y z
N MET A 1 -3.21 -12.64 -0.97
CA MET A 1 -3.05 -11.21 -1.26
C MET A 1 -2.64 -10.52 0.02
N ALA A 2 -1.92 -9.40 -0.07
CA ALA A 2 -1.59 -8.59 1.09
C ALA A 2 -2.89 -8.20 1.81
N SER A 3 -2.90 -8.28 3.14
CA SER A 3 -4.02 -7.84 3.95
C SER A 3 -3.63 -6.63 4.78
N VAL A 4 -4.59 -5.72 4.95
CA VAL A 4 -4.48 -4.58 5.86
C VAL A 4 -5.14 -4.99 7.17
N GLN A 5 -4.37 -4.97 8.24
CA GLN A 5 -4.84 -5.22 9.60
C GLN A 5 -4.84 -3.89 10.35
N LEU A 6 -5.99 -3.54 10.92
CA LEU A 6 -6.15 -2.36 11.74
C LEU A 6 -6.18 -2.77 13.20
N THR A 7 -5.39 -2.08 14.01
CA THR A 7 -5.46 -2.10 15.47
C THR A 7 -5.75 -0.67 15.94
N PRO A 8 -6.16 -0.45 17.20
CA PRO A 8 -6.44 0.90 17.70
C PRO A 8 -5.26 1.87 17.52
N GLY A 9 -4.02 1.40 17.71
CA GLY A 9 -2.81 2.24 17.63
C GLY A 9 -2.00 2.13 16.34
N SER A 10 -2.28 1.14 15.47
CA SER A 10 -1.43 0.90 14.29
C SER A 10 -2.18 0.32 13.09
N LEU A 11 -1.66 0.62 11.91
CA LEU A 11 -2.00 -0.02 10.65
C LEU A 11 -0.87 -0.97 10.25
N SER A 12 -1.21 -2.23 9.99
CA SER A 12 -0.27 -3.25 9.55
C SER A 12 -0.62 -3.77 8.16
N VAL A 13 0.38 -3.85 7.28
CA VAL A 13 0.28 -4.52 5.98
C VAL A 13 1.00 -5.86 6.10
N ARG A 14 0.22 -6.94 6.06
CA ARG A 14 0.72 -8.32 6.04
C ARG A 14 0.83 -8.80 4.61
N LEU A 15 2.04 -9.07 4.18
CA LEU A 15 2.31 -9.59 2.85
C LEU A 15 2.34 -11.12 2.89
N THR A 16 1.79 -11.75 1.86
CA THR A 16 2.00 -13.18 1.62
C THR A 16 3.47 -13.47 1.35
N ARG A 17 3.90 -14.73 1.55
CA ARG A 17 5.28 -15.16 1.24
C ARG A 17 5.67 -14.81 -0.21
N GLY A 18 4.77 -15.05 -1.17
CA GLY A 18 5.00 -14.72 -2.58
C GLY A 18 5.19 -13.23 -2.83
N GLU A 19 4.45 -12.36 -2.14
CA GLU A 19 4.61 -10.90 -2.26
C GLU A 19 5.90 -10.38 -1.61
N LYS A 20 6.32 -11.00 -0.51
CA LYS A 20 7.61 -10.68 0.12
C LYS A 20 8.76 -10.95 -0.84
N ILE A 21 8.74 -12.11 -1.50
CA ILE A 21 9.75 -12.50 -2.50
C ILE A 21 9.65 -11.60 -3.73
N ALA A 22 8.47 -11.52 -4.35
CA ALA A 22 8.26 -10.77 -5.59
C ALA A 22 8.53 -9.27 -5.44
N GLY A 23 8.15 -8.68 -4.31
CA GLY A 23 8.32 -7.27 -4.03
C GLY A 23 9.67 -6.91 -3.41
N LEU A 24 10.45 -7.89 -2.94
CA LEU A 24 11.56 -7.68 -2.01
C LEU A 24 11.13 -6.82 -0.81
N LEU A 25 9.96 -7.15 -0.27
CA LEU A 25 9.30 -6.43 0.81
C LEU A 25 9.25 -7.27 2.09
N ARG A 26 8.98 -6.60 3.21
CA ARG A 26 8.62 -7.20 4.50
C ARG A 26 7.27 -6.67 4.92
N ASP A 27 6.67 -7.31 5.92
CA ASP A 27 5.49 -6.74 6.57
C ASP A 27 5.83 -5.36 7.12
N VAL A 28 4.85 -4.47 7.10
CA VAL A 28 4.99 -3.09 7.58
C VAL A 28 3.94 -2.86 8.64
N ALA A 29 4.35 -2.28 9.77
CA ALA A 29 3.44 -1.74 10.76
C ALA A 29 3.79 -0.26 10.95
N VAL A 30 2.78 0.60 10.91
CA VAL A 30 2.93 2.05 11.11
C VAL A 30 1.97 2.53 12.19
N PRO A 31 2.38 3.48 13.06
CA PRO A 31 1.49 4.08 14.04
C PRO A 31 0.34 4.83 13.34
N ARG A 32 -0.86 4.78 13.92
CA ARG A 32 -2.03 5.49 13.36
C ARG A 32 -1.81 7.00 13.31
N ASP A 33 -1.06 7.56 14.27
CA ASP A 33 -0.75 8.99 14.30
C ASP A 33 0.21 9.45 13.20
N SER A 34 0.93 8.52 12.57
CA SER A 34 1.76 8.82 11.41
C SER A 34 0.94 8.99 10.12
N ILE A 35 -0.35 8.63 10.13
CA ILE A 35 -1.23 8.72 8.96
C ILE A 35 -1.69 10.16 8.77
N THR A 36 -1.40 10.72 7.60
CA THR A 36 -1.72 12.11 7.25
C THR A 36 -2.89 12.24 6.29
N ASP A 37 -3.15 11.21 5.48
CA ASP A 37 -4.23 11.20 4.50
C ASP A 37 -4.60 9.75 4.14
N VAL A 38 -5.88 9.50 3.87
CA VAL A 38 -6.39 8.19 3.48
C VAL A 38 -7.39 8.35 2.34
N ALA A 39 -7.18 7.62 1.25
CA ALA A 39 -8.06 7.67 0.08
C ALA A 39 -8.28 6.27 -0.50
N VAL A 40 -9.52 5.98 -0.88
CA VAL A 40 -9.85 4.83 -1.70
C VAL A 40 -9.56 5.18 -3.16
N VAL A 41 -8.95 4.25 -3.88
CA VAL A 41 -8.76 4.36 -5.33
C VAL A 41 -9.37 3.15 -6.01
N ALA A 42 -10.17 3.41 -7.06
CA ALA A 42 -10.86 2.35 -7.80
C ALA A 42 -9.88 1.44 -8.57
N ASP A 43 -8.80 2.01 -9.11
CA ASP A 43 -7.76 1.27 -9.82
C ASP A 43 -6.37 1.51 -9.20
N GLY A 44 -5.93 0.56 -8.38
CA GLY A 44 -4.60 0.61 -7.77
C GLY A 44 -3.44 0.54 -8.77
N LEU A 45 -3.61 -0.14 -9.91
CA LEU A 45 -2.55 -0.24 -10.93
C LEU A 45 -2.31 1.10 -11.61
N ALA A 46 -3.38 1.80 -11.99
CA ALA A 46 -3.33 3.13 -12.56
C ALA A 46 -2.90 4.20 -11.54
N ALA A 47 -3.28 4.01 -10.28
CA ALA A 47 -2.95 4.91 -9.18
C ALA A 47 -1.48 4.81 -8.72
N THR A 48 -0.72 3.81 -9.16
CA THR A 48 0.70 3.66 -8.81
C THR A 48 1.54 4.75 -9.49
N ARG A 49 2.38 5.47 -8.73
CA ARG A 49 3.20 6.58 -9.24
C ARG A 49 4.70 6.30 -9.08
N GLY A 50 5.51 6.91 -9.94
CA GLY A 50 6.97 6.81 -9.88
C GLY A 50 7.56 5.58 -10.57
N LEU A 51 8.87 5.39 -10.39
CA LEU A 51 9.64 4.30 -10.93
C LEU A 51 9.78 3.16 -9.91
N ARG A 52 9.67 1.92 -10.40
CA ARG A 52 9.85 0.72 -9.58
C ARG A 52 11.32 0.55 -9.19
N ALA A 53 11.60 0.46 -7.90
CA ALA A 53 12.93 0.13 -7.36
C ALA A 53 12.88 -0.23 -5.86
N PRO A 54 12.90 -1.52 -5.45
CA PRO A 54 12.79 -2.76 -6.24
C PRO A 54 11.35 -3.32 -6.35
N GLY A 55 11.15 -4.48 -6.99
CA GLY A 55 9.90 -5.24 -6.91
C GLY A 55 9.49 -5.94 -8.21
N LEU A 56 8.24 -6.42 -8.29
CA LEU A 56 7.62 -7.04 -9.45
C LEU A 56 6.58 -6.10 -10.07
N ALA A 57 6.64 -5.92 -11.39
CA ALA A 57 5.58 -5.29 -12.16
C ALA A 57 5.22 -6.17 -13.35
N LEU A 58 4.01 -6.74 -13.32
CA LEU A 58 3.42 -7.46 -14.43
C LEU A 58 2.46 -6.52 -15.18
N PRO A 59 2.73 -6.22 -16.48
CA PRO A 59 1.91 -5.30 -17.26
C PRO A 59 0.42 -5.59 -17.14
N ARG A 60 -0.36 -4.56 -16.77
CA ARG A 60 -1.83 -4.59 -16.61
C ARG A 60 -2.38 -5.61 -15.60
N ARG A 61 -1.54 -6.33 -14.85
CA ARG A 61 -1.98 -7.41 -13.94
C ARG A 61 -1.64 -7.14 -12.49
N ARG A 62 -0.39 -6.79 -12.19
CA ARG A 62 0.12 -6.79 -10.81
C ARG A 62 1.28 -5.82 -10.62
N LYS A 63 1.29 -5.12 -9.48
CA LYS A 63 2.47 -4.38 -9.00
C LYS A 63 2.68 -4.70 -7.53
N VAL A 64 3.88 -5.16 -7.16
CA VAL A 64 4.27 -5.46 -5.77
C VAL A 64 5.71 -5.01 -5.56
N GLY A 65 6.00 -4.21 -4.54
CA GLY A 65 7.34 -3.70 -4.29
C GLY A 65 7.38 -2.25 -3.85
N THR A 66 8.52 -1.60 -4.08
CA THR A 66 8.75 -0.19 -3.77
C THR A 66 8.74 0.65 -5.03
N TRP A 67 7.95 1.71 -5.03
CA TRP A 67 7.93 2.74 -6.07
C TRP A 67 8.53 4.02 -5.51
N ARG A 68 9.27 4.74 -6.36
CA ARG A 68 10.03 5.92 -5.97
C ARG A 68 9.80 7.04 -6.97
N ARG A 69 9.58 8.22 -6.44
CA ARG A 69 9.63 9.49 -7.18
C ARG A 69 10.28 10.54 -6.27
N PRO A 70 10.68 11.71 -6.80
CA PRO A 70 11.25 12.76 -5.96
C PRO A 70 10.32 13.06 -4.76
N GLY A 71 10.88 12.95 -3.55
CA GLY A 71 10.16 13.19 -2.29
C GLY A 71 9.15 12.12 -1.86
N GLU A 72 9.04 10.98 -2.54
CA GLU A 72 8.09 9.93 -2.14
C GLU A 72 8.58 8.51 -2.43
N ARG A 73 8.56 7.66 -1.40
CA ARG A 73 8.78 6.22 -1.43
C ARG A 73 7.51 5.50 -1.03
N SER A 74 6.89 4.82 -1.99
CA SER A 74 5.64 4.09 -1.79
C SER A 74 5.87 2.59 -1.67
N LEU A 75 5.24 1.95 -0.70
CA LEU A 75 5.01 0.50 -0.74
C LEU A 75 3.77 0.25 -1.60
N VAL A 76 3.90 -0.60 -2.61
CA VAL A 76 2.80 -0.92 -3.53
C VAL A 76 2.55 -2.42 -3.47
N SER A 77 1.28 -2.82 -3.31
CA SER A 77 0.82 -4.18 -3.52
C SER A 77 -0.62 -4.15 -4.05
N VAL A 78 -0.77 -4.18 -5.37
CA VAL A 78 -2.06 -4.03 -6.06
C VAL A 78 -2.19 -5.03 -7.22
N ARG A 79 -3.43 -5.36 -7.59
CA ARG A 79 -3.77 -6.22 -8.72
C ARG A 79 -4.89 -5.62 -9.57
N ARG A 80 -5.05 -6.12 -10.79
CA ARG A 80 -6.14 -5.73 -11.70
C ARG A 80 -7.51 -6.05 -11.08
N GLY A 81 -8.47 -5.14 -11.26
CA GLY A 81 -9.87 -5.35 -10.88
C GLY A 81 -10.09 -5.34 -9.37
N GLN A 82 -9.20 -4.71 -8.62
CA GLN A 82 -9.33 -4.54 -7.18
C GLN A 82 -9.16 -3.08 -6.78
N PRO A 83 -10.07 -2.52 -5.96
CA PRO A 83 -9.82 -1.22 -5.35
C PRO A 83 -8.62 -1.29 -4.42
N ALA A 84 -8.03 -0.14 -4.14
CA ALA A 84 -6.89 -0.04 -3.25
C ALA A 84 -7.07 1.10 -2.26
N LEU A 85 -6.47 0.91 -1.09
CA LEU A 85 -6.34 1.93 -0.07
C LEU A 85 -4.99 2.63 -0.27
N ARG A 86 -5.02 3.94 -0.48
CA ARG A 86 -3.85 4.79 -0.39
C ARG A 86 -3.81 5.41 1.01
N VAL A 87 -2.69 5.22 1.70
CA VAL A 87 -2.42 5.83 3.00
C VAL A 87 -1.16 6.66 2.86
N ARG A 88 -1.22 7.96 3.15
CA ARG A 88 -0.03 8.81 3.27
C ARG A 88 0.47 8.82 4.70
N LEU A 89 1.78 8.85 4.83
CA LEU A 89 2.48 8.71 6.10
C LEU A 89 3.50 9.84 6.28
N THR A 90 3.82 10.15 7.53
CA THR A 90 4.90 11.05 7.90
C THR A 90 5.86 10.38 8.90
N GLY A 91 7.16 10.63 8.76
CA GLY A 91 8.19 10.08 9.67
C GLY A 91 8.33 8.56 9.63
N GLN A 92 7.83 7.89 8.58
CA GLN A 92 7.87 6.45 8.42
C GLN A 92 8.84 6.02 7.33
N ARG A 93 9.14 4.71 7.26
CA ARG A 93 9.94 4.16 6.17
C ARG A 93 9.32 4.45 4.80
N TYR A 94 8.01 4.33 4.65
CA TYR A 94 7.33 4.67 3.41
C TYR A 94 6.57 5.96 3.63
N ASP A 95 6.58 6.84 2.63
CA ASP A 95 5.79 8.07 2.62
C ASP A 95 4.34 7.77 2.20
N SER A 96 4.13 6.64 1.51
CA SER A 96 2.79 6.15 1.21
C SER A 96 2.72 4.63 1.11
N LEU A 97 1.53 4.10 1.42
CA LEU A 97 1.15 2.72 1.19
C LEU A 97 0.04 2.72 0.15
N LEU A 98 0.14 1.89 -0.88
CA LEU A 98 -0.91 1.64 -1.87
C LEU A 98 -1.18 0.14 -1.91
N VAL A 99 -2.23 -0.29 -1.19
CA VAL A 99 -2.50 -1.71 -0.95
C VAL A 99 -3.90 -2.05 -1.45
N GLY A 100 -4.01 -3.04 -2.32
CA GLY A 100 -5.28 -3.56 -2.81
C GLY A 100 -6.06 -4.25 -1.69
N ALA A 101 -7.33 -3.87 -1.53
CA ALA A 101 -8.24 -4.43 -0.53
C ALA A 101 -9.64 -4.47 -1.11
N ASP A 102 -10.35 -5.59 -0.98
CA ASP A 102 -11.72 -5.71 -1.53
C ASP A 102 -12.71 -4.87 -0.70
N ASP A 103 -12.38 -4.59 0.56
CA ASP A 103 -13.12 -3.78 1.52
C ASP A 103 -12.48 -2.40 1.76
N ALA A 104 -11.85 -1.81 0.73
CA ALA A 104 -11.10 -0.56 0.84
C ALA A 104 -11.92 0.59 1.45
N ASP A 105 -13.21 0.73 1.12
CA ASP A 105 -14.10 1.76 1.68
C ASP A 105 -14.33 1.60 3.18
N ARG A 106 -14.48 0.36 3.65
CA ARG A 106 -14.60 0.04 5.08
C ARG A 106 -13.32 0.41 5.80
N LEU A 107 -12.16 0.05 5.25
CA LEU A 107 -10.85 0.36 5.83
C LEU A 107 -10.59 1.87 5.87
N ALA A 108 -10.95 2.60 4.81
CA ALA A 108 -10.83 4.05 4.77
C ALA A 108 -11.71 4.71 5.83
N SER A 109 -12.98 4.29 5.96
CA SER A 109 -13.90 4.81 6.98
C SER A 109 -13.39 4.53 8.40
N ALA A 110 -12.77 3.36 8.63
CA ALA A 110 -12.19 3.00 9.92
C ALA A 110 -10.89 3.78 10.24
N LEU A 111 -10.27 4.42 9.26
CA LEU A 111 -9.04 5.21 9.38
C LEU A 111 -9.26 6.72 9.34
N ALA A 112 -10.37 7.16 8.73
CA ALA A 112 -10.83 8.54 8.77
C ALA A 112 -10.97 8.97 10.25
N ARG A 113 -10.44 10.16 10.55
CA ARG A 113 -10.62 10.81 11.85
C ARG A 113 -11.88 11.66 11.81
#